data_AF-A0A7G6WIJ6-F1
#
_entry.id   AF-A0A7G6WIJ6-F1
#
_cell.length_a   1.000
_cell.length_b   1.000
_cell.length_c   1.000
_cell.angle_alpha   90.00
_cell.angle_beta   90.00
_cell.angle_gamma   90.00
#
_symmetry.space_group_name_H-M   'P 1'
#
loop_
_entity.id
_entity.type
_entity.pdbx_description
1 polymer ?
#
loop_
_entity_poly.entity_id
_entity_poly.type
_entity_poly.pdbx_seq_one_letter_code
_entity_poly.pdbx_strand_id
1 'polypeptide(L)'
;MTGRVVSVAVLLVIEAGLAVLAVLVHYEFMRMYGDITDTAFEGLIWGLTAGPAGLALGVVAVVGVFALVFSPRLWMRLTAVAIPVLVLLGMLAVTPSALGQKTERQFGSTPQCVIEGTDEPMATADRESQRAFDSIEHIGLYSGGGISGVGGCARWFVLSGEVDVLQHYRAALQEAGWEVVKDDGRHLRAQRDGLAFEVRPCPGGGAIWTGSQNDPAFGEGTVMQPGTDVCAQHF
;
A
#
# COMPACT_ATOMS: atom_id res chain seq x y z
N MET A 1 -37.28 -32.32 23.24
CA MET A 1 -35.83 -31.98 23.32
C MET A 1 -35.18 -31.79 21.94
N THR A 2 -35.73 -32.32 20.85
CA THR A 2 -35.17 -32.22 19.48
C THR A 2 -35.20 -30.82 18.88
N GLY A 3 -36.26 -30.03 19.09
CA GLY A 3 -36.39 -28.68 18.52
C GLY A 3 -35.26 -27.71 18.90
N ARG A 4 -34.84 -27.65 20.17
CA ARG A 4 -33.72 -26.81 20.63
C ARG A 4 -32.39 -27.20 19.98
N VAL A 5 -32.13 -28.50 19.82
CA VAL A 5 -30.89 -28.99 19.21
C VAL A 5 -30.85 -28.61 17.72
N VAL A 6 -31.98 -28.72 17.01
CA VAL A 6 -32.09 -28.31 15.60
C VAL A 6 -31.88 -26.80 15.46
N SER A 7 -32.50 -25.97 16.31
CA SER A 7 -32.31 -24.51 16.26
C SER A 7 -30.86 -24.09 16.51
N VAL A 8 -30.17 -24.70 17.48
CA VAL A 8 -28.75 -24.42 17.75
C VAL A 8 -27.87 -24.88 16.60
N ALA A 9 -28.16 -26.03 15.98
CA ALA A 9 -27.44 -26.48 14.80
C ALA A 9 -27.59 -25.50 13.62
N VAL A 10 -28.80 -24.97 13.40
CA VAL A 10 -29.04 -23.93 12.38
C VAL A 10 -28.26 -22.65 12.71
N LEU A 11 -28.23 -22.22 13.97
CA LEU A 11 -27.44 -21.05 14.39
C LEU A 11 -25.95 -21.25 14.13
N LEU A 12 -25.38 -22.41 14.44
CA LEU A 12 -23.98 -22.72 14.17
C LEU A 12 -23.66 -22.73 12.66
N VAL A 13 -24.59 -23.20 11.82
CA VAL A 13 -24.42 -23.14 10.35
C VAL A 13 -24.44 -21.69 9.87
N ILE A 14 -25.36 -20.87 10.38
CA ILE A 14 -25.41 -19.44 10.07
C ILE A 14 -24.12 -18.75 10.53
N GLU A 15 -23.66 -19.06 11.74
CA GLU A 15 -22.41 -18.53 12.31
C GLU A 15 -21.19 -18.89 11.43
N ALA A 16 -21.09 -20.14 10.99
CA ALA A 16 -20.03 -20.57 10.08
C ALA A 16 -20.09 -19.84 8.72
N GLY A 17 -21.29 -19.61 8.18
CA GLY A 17 -21.46 -18.82 6.96
C GLY A 17 -21.03 -17.35 7.14
N LEU A 18 -21.41 -16.73 8.26
CA LEU A 18 -21.00 -15.37 8.61
C LEU A 18 -19.49 -15.26 8.85
N ALA A 19 -18.89 -16.29 9.45
CA ALA A 19 -17.45 -16.38 9.66
C ALA A 19 -16.68 -16.35 8.34
N VAL A 20 -17.11 -17.15 7.35
CA VAL A 20 -16.51 -17.13 6.01
C VAL A 20 -16.67 -15.75 5.37
N LEU A 21 -17.87 -15.18 5.45
CA LEU A 21 -18.14 -13.84 4.90
C LEU A 21 -17.24 -12.77 5.55
N ALA A 22 -17.03 -12.83 6.86
CA ALA A 22 -16.16 -11.90 7.58
C ALA A 22 -14.72 -11.96 7.08
N VAL A 23 -14.17 -13.17 6.86
CA VAL A 23 -12.82 -13.34 6.32
C VAL A 23 -12.73 -12.80 4.88
N LEU A 24 -13.74 -13.02 4.04
CA LEU A 24 -13.77 -12.50 2.67
C LEU A 24 -13.86 -10.96 2.63
N VAL A 25 -14.69 -10.37 3.50
CA VAL A 25 -14.79 -8.91 3.63
C VAL A 25 -13.46 -8.31 4.08
N HIS A 26 -12.79 -8.95 5.05
CA HIS A 26 -11.45 -8.55 5.49
C HIS A 26 -10.44 -8.62 4.34
N TYR A 27 -10.42 -9.72 3.60
CA TYR A 27 -9.54 -9.89 2.44
C TYR A 27 -9.72 -8.77 1.42
N GLU A 28 -10.95 -8.51 0.97
CA GLU A 28 -11.23 -7.47 -0.02
C GLU A 28 -10.91 -6.06 0.50
N PHE A 29 -11.17 -5.81 1.78
CA PHE A 29 -10.83 -4.54 2.41
C PHE A 29 -9.31 -4.32 2.42
N MET A 30 -8.53 -5.31 2.87
CA MET A 30 -7.06 -5.21 2.86
C MET A 30 -6.50 -5.13 1.44
N ARG A 31 -7.09 -5.84 0.48
CA ARG A 31 -6.69 -5.80 -0.93
C ARG A 31 -6.86 -4.40 -1.55
N MET A 32 -7.87 -3.64 -1.13
CA MET A 32 -8.12 -2.31 -1.66
C MET A 32 -7.45 -1.21 -0.83
N TYR A 33 -7.59 -1.26 0.48
CA TYR A 33 -7.26 -0.16 1.40
C TYR A 33 -6.12 -0.48 2.35
N GLY A 34 -5.68 -1.74 2.46
CA GLY A 34 -4.65 -2.13 3.40
C GLY A 34 -3.32 -1.41 3.16
N ASP A 35 -2.65 -1.04 4.24
CA ASP A 35 -1.29 -0.53 4.20
C ASP A 35 -0.32 -1.69 3.89
N ILE A 36 0.54 -1.51 2.89
CA ILE A 36 1.50 -2.53 2.46
C ILE A 36 2.84 -2.42 3.19
N THR A 37 3.02 -1.37 3.99
CA THR A 37 4.21 -1.16 4.82
C THR A 37 4.11 -1.88 6.18
N ASP A 38 2.87 -2.18 6.60
CA ASP A 38 2.57 -2.85 7.86
C ASP A 38 2.84 -4.36 7.82
N THR A 39 3.12 -4.93 9.00
CA THR A 39 3.13 -6.38 9.18
C THR A 39 1.72 -6.98 9.08
N ALA A 40 1.62 -8.29 8.85
CA ALA A 40 0.33 -8.98 8.78
C ALA A 40 -0.53 -8.80 10.06
N PHE A 41 0.11 -8.65 11.22
CA PHE A 41 -0.57 -8.44 12.49
C PHE A 41 -1.07 -7.00 12.64
N GLU A 42 -0.26 -6.01 12.26
CA GLU A 42 -0.67 -4.60 12.22
C GLU A 42 -1.81 -4.40 11.20
N GLY A 43 -1.69 -5.00 10.01
CA GLY A 43 -2.75 -5.00 9.01
C GLY A 43 -4.05 -5.67 9.50
N LEU A 44 -3.96 -6.72 10.31
CA LEU A 44 -5.14 -7.30 10.96
C LEU A 44 -5.77 -6.33 11.96
N ILE A 45 -4.98 -5.73 12.85
CA ILE A 45 -5.46 -4.76 13.84
C ILE A 45 -6.13 -3.57 13.14
N TRP A 46 -5.50 -3.07 12.08
CA TRP A 46 -6.04 -1.98 11.28
C TRP A 46 -7.35 -2.38 10.60
N GLY A 47 -7.39 -3.54 9.94
CA GLY A 47 -8.62 -4.08 9.35
C GLY A 47 -9.76 -4.26 10.34
N LEU A 48 -9.45 -4.61 11.59
CA LEU A 48 -10.44 -4.76 12.67
C LEU A 48 -10.91 -3.42 13.26
N THR A 49 -10.04 -2.42 13.34
CA THR A 49 -10.35 -1.14 14.01
C THR A 49 -10.86 -0.07 13.05
N ALA A 50 -10.32 0.00 11.84
CA ALA A 50 -10.69 0.97 10.81
C ALA A 50 -11.61 0.38 9.72
N GLY A 51 -11.61 -0.96 9.57
CA GLY A 51 -12.33 -1.64 8.50
C GLY A 51 -13.69 -2.23 8.90
N PRO A 52 -14.49 -2.66 7.91
CA PRO A 52 -15.75 -3.37 8.13
C PRO A 52 -15.57 -4.76 8.77
N ALA A 53 -14.33 -5.29 8.82
CA ALA A 53 -14.03 -6.59 9.38
C ALA A 53 -14.34 -6.67 10.88
N GLY A 54 -14.13 -5.59 11.64
CA GLY A 54 -14.50 -5.52 13.05
C GLY A 54 -16.00 -5.68 13.28
N LEU A 55 -16.83 -5.03 12.46
CA LEU A 55 -18.29 -5.19 12.50
C LEU A 55 -18.69 -6.62 12.13
N ALA A 56 -18.10 -7.19 11.08
CA ALA A 56 -18.37 -8.55 10.67
C ALA A 56 -18.02 -9.58 11.77
N LEU A 57 -16.86 -9.43 12.42
CA LEU A 57 -16.47 -10.23 13.57
C LEU A 57 -17.44 -10.06 14.75
N GLY A 58 -17.90 -8.82 15.01
CA GLY A 58 -18.90 -8.54 16.03
C GLY A 58 -20.21 -9.30 15.80
N VAL A 59 -20.70 -9.35 14.55
CA VAL A 59 -21.90 -10.12 14.18
C VAL A 59 -21.68 -11.62 14.41
N VAL A 60 -20.53 -12.17 14.02
CA VAL A 60 -20.17 -13.58 14.27
C VAL A 60 -20.17 -13.87 15.77
N ALA A 61 -19.52 -13.01 16.57
CA ALA A 61 -19.44 -13.18 18.02
C ALA A 61 -20.81 -13.14 18.70
N VAL A 62 -21.71 -12.25 18.28
CA VAL A 62 -23.08 -12.18 18.81
C VAL A 62 -23.83 -13.49 18.55
N VAL A 63 -23.80 -14.00 17.32
CA VAL A 63 -24.47 -15.27 16.97
C VAL A 63 -23.84 -16.45 17.74
N GLY A 64 -22.52 -16.47 17.89
CA GLY A 64 -21.82 -17.47 18.69
C GLY A 64 -22.21 -17.43 20.18
N VAL A 65 -22.40 -16.25 20.76
CA VAL A 65 -22.91 -16.11 22.14
C VAL A 65 -24.32 -16.67 22.27
N PHE A 66 -25.21 -16.40 21.29
CA PHE A 66 -26.54 -17.02 21.27
C PHE A 66 -26.43 -18.55 21.20
N ALA A 67 -25.62 -19.10 20.30
CA ALA A 67 -25.41 -20.54 20.21
C ALA A 67 -24.84 -21.12 21.52
N LEU A 68 -23.89 -20.45 22.15
CA LEU A 68 -23.25 -20.84 23.40
C LEU A 68 -24.24 -20.91 24.58
N VAL A 69 -25.03 -19.85 24.77
CA VAL A 69 -25.99 -19.72 25.88
C VAL A 69 -27.14 -20.71 25.75
N PHE A 70 -27.66 -20.88 24.54
CA PHE A 70 -28.83 -21.73 24.30
C PHE A 70 -28.48 -23.21 24.01
N SER A 71 -27.19 -23.53 23.84
CA SER A 71 -26.76 -24.91 23.56
C SER A 71 -26.79 -25.80 24.81
N PRO A 72 -27.49 -26.95 24.75
CA PRO A 72 -27.47 -27.95 25.81
C PRO A 72 -26.29 -28.93 25.73
N ARG A 73 -25.50 -28.93 24.64
CA ARG A 73 -24.43 -29.91 24.40
C ARG A 73 -23.06 -29.25 24.41
N LEU A 74 -22.10 -29.87 25.11
CA LEU A 74 -20.74 -29.37 25.25
C LEU A 74 -20.03 -29.15 23.89
N TRP A 75 -20.15 -30.09 22.95
CA TRP A 75 -19.49 -29.97 21.66
C TRP A 75 -19.97 -28.76 20.85
N MET A 76 -21.27 -28.46 20.86
CA MET A 76 -21.85 -27.28 20.21
C MET A 76 -21.35 -25.97 20.84
N ARG A 77 -21.13 -25.96 22.16
CA ARG A 77 -20.53 -24.82 22.87
C ARG A 77 -19.08 -24.60 22.46
N LEU A 78 -18.31 -25.68 22.36
CA LEU A 78 -16.92 -25.62 21.88
C LEU A 78 -16.87 -25.11 20.43
N THR A 79 -17.78 -25.53 19.56
CA THR A 79 -17.87 -25.03 18.19
C THR A 79 -18.17 -23.52 18.14
N ALA A 80 -19.14 -23.04 18.94
CA ALA A 80 -19.47 -21.62 19.01
C ALA A 80 -18.29 -20.74 19.49
N VAL A 81 -17.39 -21.27 20.33
CA VAL A 81 -16.17 -20.56 20.75
C VAL A 81 -15.06 -20.67 19.71
N ALA A 82 -14.96 -21.83 19.04
CA ALA A 82 -13.93 -22.07 18.04
C ALA A 82 -14.11 -21.20 16.79
N ILE A 83 -15.36 -20.91 16.37
CA ILE A 83 -15.63 -20.16 15.14
C ILE A 83 -15.00 -18.75 15.16
N PRO A 84 -15.21 -17.89 16.17
CA PRO A 84 -14.55 -16.57 16.23
C PRO A 84 -13.02 -16.65 16.22
N VAL A 85 -12.44 -17.64 16.90
CA VAL A 85 -10.99 -17.85 16.91
C VAL A 85 -10.49 -18.22 15.52
N LEU A 86 -11.19 -19.11 14.82
CA LEU A 86 -10.88 -19.49 13.44
C LEU A 86 -11.04 -18.32 12.46
N VAL A 87 -11.99 -17.41 12.69
CA VAL A 87 -12.11 -16.17 11.90
C VAL A 87 -10.86 -15.31 12.05
N LEU A 88 -10.40 -15.07 13.27
CA LEU A 88 -9.18 -14.28 13.52
C LEU A 88 -7.95 -14.91 12.86
N LEU A 89 -7.79 -16.24 12.99
CA LEU A 89 -6.72 -16.98 12.32
C LEU A 89 -6.84 -16.90 10.80
N GLY A 90 -8.06 -16.99 10.27
CA GLY A 90 -8.35 -16.84 8.85
C GLY A 90 -7.98 -15.44 8.34
N MET A 91 -8.42 -14.39 9.01
CA MET A 91 -8.09 -13.00 8.68
C MET A 91 -6.57 -12.77 8.70
N LEU A 92 -5.88 -13.24 9.74
CA LEU A 92 -4.42 -13.16 9.84
C LEU A 92 -3.74 -13.87 8.66
N ALA A 93 -4.21 -15.08 8.29
CA ALA A 93 -3.64 -15.87 7.22
C ALA A 93 -3.87 -15.26 5.82
N VAL A 94 -5.01 -14.62 5.58
CA VAL A 94 -5.33 -14.04 4.27
C VAL A 94 -4.76 -12.62 4.08
N THR A 95 -4.39 -11.93 5.16
CA THR A 95 -3.85 -10.55 5.10
C THR A 95 -2.61 -10.43 4.21
N PRO A 96 -1.56 -11.27 4.34
CA PRO A 96 -0.40 -11.21 3.46
C PRO A 96 -0.75 -11.42 1.99
N SER A 97 -1.70 -12.32 1.70
CA SER A 97 -2.15 -12.59 0.33
C SER A 97 -2.90 -11.39 -0.26
N ALA A 98 -3.78 -10.78 0.52
CA ALA A 98 -4.52 -9.58 0.11
C ALA A 98 -3.58 -8.41 -0.21
N LEU A 99 -2.61 -8.16 0.67
CA LEU A 99 -1.61 -7.10 0.50
C LEU A 99 -0.67 -7.41 -0.68
N GLY A 100 -0.23 -8.66 -0.84
CA GLY A 100 0.57 -9.08 -2.00
C GLY A 100 -0.15 -8.84 -3.33
N GLN A 101 -1.45 -9.15 -3.40
CA GLN A 101 -2.24 -8.88 -4.60
C GLN A 101 -2.43 -7.37 -4.86
N LYS A 102 -2.50 -6.55 -3.80
CA LYS A 102 -2.49 -5.09 -3.93
C LYS A 102 -1.16 -4.61 -4.52
N THR A 103 -0.04 -5.09 -3.98
CA THR A 103 1.31 -4.80 -4.47
C THR A 103 1.45 -5.14 -5.95
N GLU A 104 1.12 -6.37 -6.36
CA GLU A 104 1.26 -6.82 -7.76
C GLU A 104 0.41 -6.04 -8.76
N ARG A 105 -0.75 -5.53 -8.34
CA ARG A 105 -1.71 -4.87 -9.26
C ARG A 105 -1.61 -3.35 -9.27
N GLN A 106 -1.20 -2.75 -8.17
CA GLN A 106 -1.20 -1.29 -8.01
C GLN A 106 0.20 -0.69 -7.97
N PHE A 107 1.23 -1.53 -7.79
CA PHE A 107 2.61 -1.07 -7.66
C PHE A 107 3.55 -1.72 -8.68
N GLY A 108 4.43 -0.91 -9.25
CA GLY A 108 5.57 -1.34 -10.05
C GLY A 108 6.86 -1.33 -9.24
N SER A 109 7.85 -2.12 -9.66
CA SER A 109 9.21 -2.07 -9.10
C SER A 109 10.04 -0.91 -9.63
N THR A 110 9.52 -0.17 -10.62
CA THR A 110 10.18 0.98 -11.24
C THR A 110 9.17 2.11 -11.45
N PRO A 111 9.60 3.37 -11.38
CA PRO A 111 8.76 4.52 -11.73
C PRO A 111 8.42 4.49 -13.22
N GLN A 112 7.15 4.78 -13.56
CA GLN A 112 6.67 4.76 -14.95
C GLN A 112 6.08 6.11 -15.37
N CYS A 113 6.78 6.84 -16.22
CA CYS A 113 6.37 8.13 -16.78
C CYS A 113 5.54 8.02 -18.05
N VAL A 114 5.80 7.01 -18.86
CA VAL A 114 5.16 6.81 -20.16
C VAL A 114 3.85 6.06 -19.99
N ILE A 115 2.77 6.66 -20.47
CA ILE A 115 1.46 6.00 -20.60
C ILE A 115 1.31 5.57 -22.06
N GLU A 116 1.03 4.29 -22.31
CA GLU A 116 0.80 3.79 -23.66
C GLU A 116 -0.38 4.52 -24.33
N GLY A 117 -0.18 5.03 -25.55
CA GLY A 117 -1.25 5.62 -26.37
C GLY A 117 -1.37 7.16 -26.36
N THR A 118 -0.40 7.90 -25.81
CA THR A 118 -0.34 9.37 -25.91
C THR A 118 0.62 9.81 -27.03
N ASP A 119 0.15 10.67 -27.94
CA ASP A 119 0.95 11.25 -29.05
C ASP A 119 1.37 12.72 -28.79
N GLU A 120 2.58 13.08 -29.26
CA GLU A 120 3.22 14.44 -29.25
C GLU A 120 3.55 15.05 -27.85
N PRO A 121 4.22 16.24 -27.75
CA PRO A 121 5.48 16.51 -27.00
C PRO A 121 5.58 16.07 -25.53
N MET A 122 4.46 15.87 -24.83
CA MET A 122 4.45 15.17 -23.53
C MET A 122 5.12 13.79 -23.64
N ALA A 123 4.89 13.07 -24.74
CA ALA A 123 5.55 11.78 -24.98
C ALA A 123 7.08 11.87 -25.05
N THR A 124 7.65 13.01 -25.47
CA THR A 124 9.12 13.19 -25.50
C THR A 124 9.67 13.48 -24.12
N ALA A 125 9.08 14.43 -23.39
CA ALA A 125 9.49 14.75 -22.01
C ALA A 125 9.30 13.54 -21.07
N ASP A 126 8.23 12.77 -21.24
CA ASP A 126 7.97 11.55 -20.48
C ASP A 126 8.99 10.45 -20.80
N ARG A 127 9.40 10.32 -22.07
CA ARG A 127 10.47 9.37 -22.46
C ARG A 127 11.83 9.79 -21.95
N GLU A 128 12.16 11.08 -21.95
CA GLU A 128 13.41 11.59 -21.37
C GLU A 128 13.44 11.37 -19.86
N SER A 129 12.34 11.68 -19.18
CA SER A 129 12.15 11.41 -17.75
C SER A 129 12.24 9.91 -17.44
N GLN A 130 11.62 9.06 -18.28
CA GLN A 130 11.71 7.61 -18.14
C GLN A 130 13.15 7.12 -18.29
N ARG A 131 13.90 7.61 -19.28
CA ARG A 131 15.33 7.25 -19.45
C ARG A 131 16.17 7.71 -18.27
N ALA A 132 15.85 8.85 -17.65
CA ALA A 132 16.53 9.31 -16.45
C ALA A 132 16.29 8.33 -15.30
N PHE A 133 15.03 7.91 -15.08
CA PHE A 133 14.70 6.88 -14.10
C PHE A 133 15.38 5.54 -14.39
N ASP A 134 15.26 5.02 -15.62
CA ASP A 134 15.85 3.74 -16.03
C ASP A 134 17.38 3.71 -15.90
N SER A 135 18.02 4.88 -15.76
CA SER A 135 19.48 4.97 -15.60
C SER A 135 19.98 4.77 -14.17
N ILE A 136 19.09 4.61 -13.18
CA ILE A 136 19.43 4.51 -11.76
C ILE A 136 18.66 3.33 -11.14
N GLU A 137 19.28 2.64 -10.17
CA GLU A 137 18.58 1.62 -9.40
C GLU A 137 17.59 2.25 -8.41
N HIS A 138 16.34 1.80 -8.47
CA HIS A 138 15.24 2.31 -7.65
C HIS A 138 14.94 1.39 -6.46
N ILE A 139 14.43 2.02 -5.39
CA ILE A 139 13.95 1.31 -4.19
C ILE A 139 12.47 1.52 -4.00
N GLY A 140 11.85 0.52 -3.37
CA GLY A 140 10.45 0.57 -2.98
C GLY A 140 9.49 0.16 -4.09
N LEU A 141 8.22 0.40 -3.80
CA LEU A 141 7.09 0.04 -4.63
C LEU A 141 6.44 1.32 -5.12
N TYR A 142 6.43 1.53 -6.43
CA TYR A 142 5.91 2.73 -7.07
C TYR A 142 4.44 2.56 -7.39
N SER A 143 3.59 3.43 -6.87
CA SER A 143 2.19 3.39 -7.29
C SER A 143 2.07 3.85 -8.76
N GLY A 144 1.00 3.43 -9.43
CA GLY A 144 0.65 4.01 -10.75
C GLY A 144 0.28 5.50 -10.71
N GLY A 145 0.30 6.13 -9.52
CA GLY A 145 0.09 7.57 -9.34
C GLY A 145 1.34 8.38 -9.70
N GLY A 146 1.13 9.59 -10.18
CA GLY A 146 2.22 10.50 -10.52
C GLY A 146 1.73 11.82 -11.10
N ILE A 147 2.65 12.75 -11.30
CA ILE A 147 2.42 13.91 -12.17
C ILE A 147 3.41 13.80 -13.31
N SER A 148 2.92 13.81 -14.55
CA SER A 148 3.75 13.94 -15.74
C SER A 148 3.32 15.16 -16.54
N GLY A 149 4.28 15.83 -17.17
CA GLY A 149 4.03 16.95 -18.07
C GLY A 149 5.31 17.41 -18.74
N VAL A 150 5.21 18.51 -19.50
CA VAL A 150 6.36 19.10 -20.20
C VAL A 150 7.53 19.46 -19.29
N GLY A 151 7.26 19.73 -18.01
CA GLY A 151 8.30 20.03 -17.03
C GLY A 151 8.95 18.80 -16.39
N GLY A 152 8.51 17.59 -16.71
CA GLY A 152 9.07 16.36 -16.16
C GLY A 152 8.03 15.45 -15.50
N CYS A 153 8.52 14.49 -14.74
CA CYS A 153 7.75 13.38 -14.21
C CYS A 153 8.09 13.12 -12.73
N ALA A 154 7.09 13.18 -11.86
CA ALA A 154 7.17 12.81 -10.46
C ALA A 154 6.48 11.48 -10.20
N ARG A 155 7.08 10.62 -9.38
CA ARG A 155 6.50 9.36 -8.91
C ARG A 155 6.72 9.18 -7.42
N TRP A 156 5.74 8.55 -6.78
CA TRP A 156 5.78 8.22 -5.37
C TRP A 156 6.02 6.74 -5.17
N PHE A 157 6.76 6.43 -4.12
CA PHE A 157 7.03 5.06 -3.72
C PHE A 157 6.85 4.88 -2.23
N VAL A 158 6.56 3.65 -1.86
CA VAL A 158 6.49 3.19 -0.48
C VAL A 158 7.58 2.14 -0.23
N LEU A 159 8.03 2.02 1.01
CA LEU A 159 9.09 1.10 1.42
C LEU A 159 8.54 0.05 2.38
N SER A 160 8.89 -1.21 2.17
CA SER A 160 8.53 -2.32 3.06
C SER A 160 9.52 -2.50 4.23
N GLY A 161 10.18 -1.43 4.68
CA GLY A 161 11.18 -1.46 5.74
C GLY A 161 11.93 -0.14 5.92
N GLU A 162 12.78 -0.08 6.94
CA GLU A 162 13.62 1.09 7.22
C GLU A 162 14.82 1.14 6.28
N VAL A 163 14.67 1.85 5.16
CA VAL A 163 15.76 2.16 4.22
C VAL A 163 16.04 3.65 4.28
N ASP A 164 17.32 4.04 4.43
CA ASP A 164 17.72 5.43 4.25
C ASP A 164 17.64 5.80 2.76
N VAL A 165 16.52 6.41 2.40
CA VAL A 165 16.20 6.85 1.03
C VAL A 165 17.31 7.74 0.46
N LEU A 166 17.78 8.73 1.22
CA LEU A 166 18.78 9.67 0.71
C LEU A 166 20.12 8.99 0.51
N GLN A 167 20.51 8.10 1.43
CA GLN A 167 21.73 7.32 1.28
C GLN A 167 21.70 6.41 0.05
N HIS A 168 20.59 5.69 -0.17
CA HIS A 168 20.42 4.84 -1.35
C HIS A 168 20.59 5.65 -2.64
N TYR A 169 19.80 6.72 -2.80
CA TYR A 169 19.84 7.49 -4.03
C TYR A 169 21.14 8.26 -4.23
N ARG A 170 21.82 8.69 -3.15
CA ARG A 170 23.14 9.29 -3.26
C ARG A 170 24.15 8.32 -3.87
N ALA A 171 24.15 7.06 -3.44
CA ALA A 171 25.01 6.03 -3.99
C ALA A 171 24.62 5.69 -5.44
N ALA A 172 23.33 5.43 -5.69
CA ALA A 172 22.83 5.03 -7.00
C ALA A 172 23.04 6.12 -8.07
N LEU A 173 22.84 7.39 -7.72
CA LEU A 173 23.11 8.53 -8.61
C LEU A 173 24.59 8.65 -8.95
N GLN A 174 25.48 8.52 -7.96
CA GLN A 174 26.93 8.58 -8.19
C GLN A 174 27.41 7.43 -9.07
N GLU A 175 26.94 6.21 -8.83
CA GLU A 175 27.27 5.03 -9.64
C GLU A 175 26.80 5.19 -11.09
N ALA A 176 25.64 5.79 -11.29
CA ALA A 176 25.10 6.12 -12.62
C ALA A 176 25.75 7.37 -13.26
N GLY A 177 26.74 8.00 -12.62
CA GLY A 177 27.46 9.16 -13.16
C GLY A 177 26.66 10.48 -13.14
N TRP A 178 25.66 10.59 -12.27
CA TRP A 178 24.98 11.86 -12.00
C TRP A 178 25.78 12.71 -11.02
N GLU A 179 25.82 14.02 -11.25
CA GLU A 179 26.46 14.99 -10.36
C GLU A 179 25.47 15.45 -9.30
N VAL A 180 25.71 15.14 -8.02
CA VAL A 180 24.90 15.65 -6.91
C VAL A 180 25.22 17.12 -6.68
N VAL A 181 24.24 17.99 -6.90
CA VAL A 181 24.38 19.46 -6.79
C VAL A 181 23.73 20.05 -5.54
N LYS A 182 22.83 19.30 -4.89
CA LYS A 182 22.25 19.68 -3.60
C LYS A 182 21.98 18.45 -2.75
N ASP A 183 22.35 18.53 -1.49
CA ASP A 183 22.03 17.55 -0.46
C ASP A 183 21.93 18.27 0.88
N ASP A 184 20.71 18.46 1.37
CA ASP A 184 20.46 19.15 2.65
C ASP A 184 20.00 18.20 3.77
N GLY A 185 20.15 16.88 3.56
CA GLY A 185 19.70 15.85 4.49
C GLY A 185 18.18 15.64 4.53
N ARG A 186 17.40 16.37 3.73
CA ARG A 186 15.94 16.15 3.53
C ARG A 186 15.54 16.14 2.06
N HIS A 187 16.43 16.58 1.20
CA HIS A 187 16.26 16.71 -0.24
C HIS A 187 17.61 16.47 -0.91
N LEU A 188 17.60 15.59 -1.91
CA LEU A 188 18.75 15.32 -2.77
C LEU A 188 18.40 15.76 -4.19
N ARG A 189 19.35 16.42 -4.85
CA ARG A 189 19.24 16.81 -6.26
C ARG A 189 20.54 16.50 -6.99
N ALA A 190 20.40 15.93 -8.18
CA ALA A 190 21.49 15.65 -9.09
C ALA A 190 21.17 16.08 -10.52
N GLN A 191 22.20 16.21 -11.34
CA GLN A 191 22.10 16.58 -12.75
C GLN A 191 23.02 15.73 -13.63
N ARG A 192 22.62 15.51 -14.88
CA ARG A 192 23.42 14.81 -15.90
C ARG A 192 22.88 15.15 -17.29
N ASP A 193 23.75 15.56 -18.21
CA ASP A 193 23.42 15.78 -19.63
C ASP A 193 22.19 16.68 -19.90
N GLY A 194 22.02 17.75 -19.12
CA GLY A 194 20.86 18.64 -19.27
C GLY A 194 19.61 18.20 -18.49
N LEU A 195 19.64 17.03 -17.87
CA LEU A 195 18.56 16.47 -17.06
C LEU A 195 18.84 16.67 -15.58
N ALA A 196 17.77 16.63 -14.81
CA ALA A 196 17.79 16.71 -13.37
C ALA A 196 17.02 15.57 -12.72
N PHE A 197 17.45 15.22 -11.51
CA PHE A 197 16.86 14.20 -10.67
C PHE A 197 16.71 14.73 -9.24
N GLU A 198 15.56 14.55 -8.63
CA GLU A 198 15.29 14.96 -7.25
C GLU A 198 14.68 13.83 -6.43
N VAL A 199 15.05 13.78 -5.14
CA VAL A 199 14.55 12.82 -4.17
C VAL A 199 14.16 13.52 -2.88
N ARG A 200 12.99 13.15 -2.36
CA ARG A 200 12.53 13.54 -1.03
C ARG A 200 12.01 12.33 -0.27
N PRO A 201 12.55 12.02 0.92
CA PRO A 201 11.96 11.05 1.81
C PRO A 201 10.61 11.55 2.35
N CYS A 202 9.65 10.64 2.43
CA CYS A 202 8.36 10.84 3.08
C CYS A 202 8.18 9.75 4.17
N PRO A 203 7.31 9.95 5.17
CA PRO A 203 6.95 8.85 6.08
C PRO A 203 6.50 7.62 5.27
N GLY A 204 7.09 6.45 5.52
CA GLY A 204 6.76 5.20 4.81
C GLY A 204 7.31 5.08 3.37
N GLY A 205 8.09 6.04 2.87
CA GLY A 205 8.61 5.97 1.50
C GLY A 205 9.26 7.26 1.00
N GLY A 206 8.84 7.73 -0.17
CA GLY A 206 9.34 8.98 -0.74
C GLY A 206 8.74 9.38 -2.08
N ALA A 207 9.20 10.50 -2.57
CA ALA A 207 8.91 11.02 -3.90
C ALA A 207 10.21 11.18 -4.67
N ILE A 208 10.18 10.83 -5.95
CA ILE A 208 11.24 11.11 -6.91
C ILE A 208 10.69 11.89 -8.08
N TRP A 209 11.53 12.73 -8.68
CA TRP A 209 11.18 13.49 -9.86
C TRP A 209 12.35 13.55 -10.83
N THR A 210 12.06 13.55 -12.13
CA THR A 210 13.01 13.80 -13.21
C THR A 210 12.47 14.83 -14.20
N GLY A 211 13.35 15.60 -14.81
CA GLY A 211 12.97 16.61 -15.79
C GLY A 211 14.17 17.38 -16.35
N SER A 212 13.91 18.48 -17.05
CA SER A 212 14.96 19.36 -17.58
C SER A 212 15.61 20.18 -16.48
N GLN A 213 16.93 20.30 -16.51
CA GLN A 213 17.67 21.15 -15.56
C GLN A 213 17.40 22.66 -15.74
N ASN A 214 16.79 23.04 -16.87
CA ASN A 214 16.55 24.44 -17.24
C ASN A 214 15.08 24.87 -17.07
N ASP A 215 14.19 23.96 -16.66
CA ASP A 215 12.78 24.28 -16.50
C ASP A 215 12.57 25.24 -15.31
N PRO A 216 11.89 26.38 -15.42
CA PRO A 216 11.68 27.27 -14.27
C PRO A 216 10.78 26.68 -13.15
N ALA A 217 10.05 25.59 -13.40
CA ALA A 217 9.44 24.76 -12.34
C ALA A 217 10.49 24.01 -11.49
N PHE A 218 11.75 24.00 -11.94
CA PHE A 218 12.94 23.50 -11.26
C PHE A 218 13.61 24.62 -10.46
N GLY A 219 13.86 24.36 -9.17
CA GLY A 219 14.51 25.30 -8.25
C GLY A 219 13.57 25.91 -7.20
N GLU A 220 12.27 25.99 -7.51
CA GLU A 220 11.20 26.31 -6.56
C GLU A 220 10.10 25.24 -6.67
N GLY A 221 10.42 23.96 -6.49
CA GLY A 221 9.58 22.84 -6.89
C GLY A 221 8.12 22.90 -6.45
N THR A 222 7.19 23.26 -7.31
CA THR A 222 5.75 23.12 -6.99
C THR A 222 5.38 21.66 -6.69
N VAL A 223 6.09 20.68 -7.27
CA VAL A 223 5.90 19.24 -7.00
C VAL A 223 6.82 18.71 -5.89
N MET A 224 7.84 19.46 -5.48
CA MET A 224 8.84 19.06 -4.47
C MET A 224 9.20 20.25 -3.57
N GLN A 225 8.23 21.02 -3.07
CA GLN A 225 8.45 22.18 -2.17
C GLN A 225 8.12 21.77 -0.73
N PRO A 226 8.77 22.34 0.30
CA PRO A 226 8.32 22.19 1.68
C PRO A 226 6.90 22.78 1.80
N GLY A 227 5.91 21.95 2.19
CA GLY A 227 4.51 22.40 2.33
C GLY A 227 3.64 22.21 1.09
N THR A 228 4.18 21.72 -0.03
CA THR A 228 3.34 21.10 -1.06
C THR A 228 3.05 19.65 -0.61
N ASP A 229 1.82 19.21 -0.83
CA ASP A 229 1.16 18.03 -0.24
C ASP A 229 1.74 16.67 -0.69
N VAL A 230 2.97 16.68 -1.19
CA VAL A 230 3.71 15.58 -1.86
C VAL A 230 3.87 14.35 -0.96
N CYS A 231 3.94 14.57 0.35
CA CYS A 231 3.99 13.49 1.35
C CYS A 231 2.68 13.30 2.13
N ALA A 232 1.63 14.10 1.84
CA ALA A 232 0.40 14.14 2.63
C ALA A 232 -0.81 13.50 1.94
N GLN A 233 -0.75 13.24 0.62
CA GLN A 233 -1.90 12.76 -0.16
C GLN A 233 -1.93 11.25 -0.43
N HIS A 234 -0.91 10.48 -0.04
CA HIS A 234 -0.76 9.10 -0.52
C HIS A 234 -0.35 8.04 0.52
N PHE A 235 -0.35 8.40 1.80
CA PHE A 235 -0.19 7.47 2.94
C PHE A 235 -1.46 7.48 3.78
#